data_AF-A0A8X6IQN6-F1
#
_entry.id   AF-A0A8X6IQN6-F1
#
_cell.length_a   1.000
_cell.length_b   1.000
_cell.length_c   1.000
_cell.angle_alpha   90.00
_cell.angle_beta   90.00
_cell.angle_gamma   90.00
#
_symmetry.space_group_name_H-M   'P 1'
#
loop_
_entity.id
_entity.type
_entity.pdbx_description
1 polymer ?
#
loop_
_entity_poly.entity_id
_entity_poly.type
_entity_poly.pdbx_seq_one_letter_code
_entity_poly.pdbx_strand_id
1 'polypeptide(L)'
;MNILNFEKLCIESSKGLRNLIDVINKNLRGLKLMDLETNELTHQFLINIIIRKLDIESRKLYEMSLTSTELPKWEMFLEFLQNRTQILENLHGVQGPPLKLKTPFLSKGKSFIVKSNKQ
;
A
#
# COMPACT_ATOMS: atom_id res chain seq x y z
N MET A 1 16.16 11.08 7.89
CA MET A 1 15.93 9.64 8.03
C MET A 1 16.17 8.99 6.66
N ASN A 2 17.04 7.99 6.59
CA ASN A 2 17.38 7.24 5.36
C ASN A 2 16.65 5.89 5.41
N ILE A 3 16.19 5.39 4.26
CA ILE A 3 15.48 4.12 4.12
C ILE A 3 16.27 2.92 4.67
N LEU A 4 17.60 2.95 4.56
CA LEU A 4 18.47 1.87 5.04
C LEU A 4 18.41 1.71 6.57
N ASN A 5 18.32 2.85 7.27
CA ASN A 5 18.28 2.91 8.73
C ASN A 5 16.85 2.97 9.28
N PHE A 6 15.83 2.82 8.43
CA PHE A 6 14.45 2.76 8.89
C PHE A 6 14.26 1.53 9.78
N GLU A 7 13.64 1.68 10.94
CA GLU A 7 13.37 0.56 11.85
C GLU A 7 12.32 -0.37 11.24
N LYS A 8 12.52 -1.68 11.40
CA LYS A 8 11.54 -2.65 10.93
C LYS A 8 10.21 -2.43 11.67
N LEU A 9 9.10 -2.41 10.93
CA LEU A 9 7.77 -2.39 11.50
C LEU A 9 7.51 -3.74 12.17
N CYS A 10 7.26 -3.72 13.48
CA CYS A 10 6.95 -4.93 14.24
C CYS A 10 5.46 -5.29 14.20
N ILE A 11 4.60 -4.30 14.03
CA ILE A 11 3.14 -4.42 14.10
C ILE A 11 2.55 -3.67 12.90
N GLU A 12 1.43 -4.14 12.37
CA GLU A 12 0.69 -3.43 11.35
C GLU A 12 0.28 -2.03 11.85
N SER A 13 0.64 -0.99 11.10
CA SER A 13 0.35 0.39 11.48
C SER A 13 0.25 1.26 10.25
N SER A 14 -0.90 1.92 10.06
CA SER A 14 -1.08 2.92 9.01
C SER A 14 -0.04 4.04 9.12
N LYS A 15 0.18 4.56 10.33
CA LYS A 15 1.19 5.60 10.59
C LYS A 15 2.60 5.12 10.27
N GLY A 16 2.93 3.88 10.65
CA GLY A 16 4.23 3.27 10.35
C GLY A 16 4.49 3.13 8.85
N LEU A 17 3.51 2.61 8.11
CA LEU A 17 3.59 2.47 6.65
C LEU A 17 3.63 3.82 5.93
N ARG A 18 2.82 4.80 6.36
CA ARG A 18 2.84 6.17 5.82
C ARG A 18 4.22 6.79 5.98
N ASN A 19 4.81 6.71 7.17
CA ASN A 19 6.16 7.21 7.43
C ASN A 19 7.21 6.49 6.57
N LEU A 20 7.08 5.17 6.38
CA LEU A 20 7.95 4.41 5.48
C LEU A 20 7.87 4.93 4.03
N ILE A 21 6.66 5.11 3.50
CA ILE A 21 6.43 5.68 2.16
C ILE A 21 7.03 7.09 2.03
N ASP A 22 6.85 7.93 3.03
CA ASP A 22 7.40 9.29 3.04
C ASP A 22 8.93 9.29 3.01
N VAL A 23 9.56 8.40 3.79
CA VAL A 23 11.01 8.19 3.80
C VAL A 23 11.50 7.68 2.44
N ILE A 24 10.81 6.71 1.83
CA ILE A 24 11.14 6.21 0.48
C ILE A 24 11.12 7.36 -0.52
N ASN A 25 10.01 8.10 -0.59
CA ASN A 25 9.84 9.22 -1.51
C ASN A 25 10.89 10.32 -1.29
N LYS A 26 11.24 10.61 -0.03
CA LYS A 26 12.30 11.57 0.28
C LYS A 26 13.66 11.12 -0.25
N ASN A 27 14.00 9.83 -0.10
CA ASN A 27 15.27 9.32 -0.60
C ASN A 27 15.31 9.27 -2.13
N LEU A 28 14.23 8.86 -2.80
CA LEU A 28 14.15 8.87 -4.26
C LEU A 28 14.29 10.29 -4.83
N ARG A 29 13.64 11.27 -4.21
CA ARG A 29 13.84 12.70 -4.56
C ARG A 29 15.29 13.14 -4.37
N GLY A 30 15.93 12.68 -3.29
CA GLY A 30 17.36 12.93 -3.05
C GLY A 30 18.25 12.35 -4.13
N LEU A 31 18.03 11.10 -4.54
CA LEU A 31 18.76 10.46 -5.64
C LEU A 31 18.57 11.23 -6.96
N LYS A 32 17.33 11.62 -7.26
CA LYS A 32 17.02 12.41 -8.46
C LYS A 32 17.74 13.77 -8.47
N LEU A 33 17.86 14.43 -7.33
CA LEU A 33 18.58 15.70 -7.21
C LEU A 33 20.10 15.55 -7.41
N MET A 34 20.63 14.35 -7.24
CA MET A 34 22.05 14.03 -7.45
C MET A 34 22.31 13.51 -8.87
N ASP A 35 21.31 13.60 -9.78
CA ASP A 35 21.33 13.00 -11.12
C ASP A 35 21.65 11.48 -11.12
N LEU A 36 21.33 10.80 -10.02
CA LEU A 36 21.42 9.34 -9.94
C LEU A 36 20.14 8.73 -10.51
N GLU A 37 20.24 8.17 -11.70
CA GLU A 37 19.12 7.55 -12.40
C GLU A 37 18.69 6.26 -11.68
N THR A 38 17.43 6.18 -11.27
CA THR A 38 16.88 4.95 -10.70
C THR A 38 16.47 4.01 -11.83
N ASN A 39 17.28 2.98 -12.06
CA ASN A 39 17.00 1.93 -13.02
C ASN A 39 16.24 0.75 -12.39
N GLU A 40 15.85 -0.21 -13.22
CA GLU A 40 15.12 -1.41 -12.79
C GLU A 40 15.86 -2.17 -11.67
N LEU A 41 17.18 -2.35 -11.79
CA LEU A 41 17.98 -3.01 -10.75
C LEU A 41 17.89 -2.28 -9.41
N THR A 42 17.99 -0.95 -9.43
CA THR A 42 17.87 -0.11 -8.23
C THR A 42 16.48 -0.26 -7.60
N HIS A 43 15.43 -0.30 -8.42
CA HIS A 43 14.07 -0.55 -7.94
C HIS A 43 13.93 -1.93 -7.31
N GLN A 44 14.46 -2.99 -7.92
CA GLN A 44 14.43 -4.34 -7.36
C GLN A 44 15.16 -4.43 -6.01
N PHE A 45 16.33 -3.77 -5.89
CA PHE A 45 17.02 -3.66 -4.61
C PHE A 45 16.20 -2.91 -3.56
N LEU A 46 15.59 -1.78 -3.92
CA LEU A 46 14.74 -1.01 -3.03
C LEU A 46 13.55 -1.84 -2.54
N ILE A 47 12.85 -2.55 -3.44
CA ILE A 47 11.74 -3.45 -3.08
C ILE A 47 12.20 -4.46 -2.04
N ASN A 48 13.29 -5.18 -2.30
CA ASN A 48 13.80 -6.20 -1.38
C ASN A 48 14.21 -5.62 -0.02
N ILE A 49 14.83 -4.44 0.01
CA ILE A 49 15.16 -3.73 1.25
C ILE A 49 13.88 -3.37 2.02
N ILE A 50 12.88 -2.81 1.35
CA ILE A 50 11.65 -2.33 1.98
C ILE A 50 10.81 -3.49 2.51
N ILE A 51 10.70 -4.60 1.77
CA ILE A 51 9.99 -5.81 2.22
C ILE A 51 10.53 -6.31 3.56
N ARG A 52 11.84 -6.24 3.78
CA ARG A 52 12.47 -6.63 5.05
C ARG A 52 12.15 -5.69 6.21
N LYS A 53 11.70 -4.46 5.91
CA LYS A 53 11.25 -3.46 6.90
C LYS A 53 9.75 -3.54 7.18
N LEU A 54 8.97 -4.28 6.39
CA LEU A 54 7.54 -4.48 6.64
C LEU A 54 7.29 -5.42 7.83
N ASP A 55 6.12 -5.23 8.45
CA ASP A 55 5.58 -6.18 9.41
C ASP A 55 5.20 -7.49 8.71
N ILE A 56 5.07 -8.56 9.49
CA ILE A 56 4.86 -9.91 8.95
C ILE A 56 3.54 -10.03 8.17
N GLU A 57 2.48 -9.34 8.61
CA GLU A 57 1.16 -9.41 7.97
C GLU A 57 1.16 -8.65 6.64
N SER A 58 1.69 -7.43 6.62
CA SER A 58 1.85 -6.69 5.36
C SER A 58 2.76 -7.40 4.37
N ARG A 59 3.80 -8.10 4.85
CA ARG A 59 4.64 -8.93 3.98
C ARG A 59 3.88 -10.13 3.41
N LYS A 60 3.13 -10.88 4.22
CA LYS A 60 2.32 -12.01 3.73
C LYS A 60 1.34 -11.56 2.64
N LEU A 61 0.65 -10.43 2.86
CA LEU A 61 -0.29 -9.87 1.88
C LEU A 61 0.40 -9.44 0.59
N TYR A 62 1.62 -8.90 0.68
CA TYR A 62 2.42 -8.58 -0.50
C TYR A 62 2.74 -9.84 -1.29
N GLU A 63 3.30 -10.87 -0.66
CA GLU A 63 3.64 -12.13 -1.34
C GLU A 63 2.39 -12.78 -1.96
N MET A 64 1.24 -12.69 -1.31
CA MET A 64 -0.04 -13.19 -1.83
C MET A 64 -0.57 -12.38 -3.01
N SER A 65 -0.21 -11.09 -3.12
CA SER A 65 -0.59 -10.22 -4.23
C SER A 65 0.22 -10.51 -5.51
N LEU A 66 1.36 -11.20 -5.40
CA LEU A 66 2.17 -11.59 -6.54
C LEU A 66 1.51 -12.79 -7.23
N THR A 67 0.83 -12.53 -8.35
CA THR A 67 0.13 -13.55 -9.14
C THR A 67 0.99 -14.18 -10.23
N SER A 68 2.14 -13.58 -10.53
CA SER A 68 3.08 -13.99 -11.57
C SER A 68 4.45 -14.30 -10.98
N THR A 69 5.21 -15.15 -11.66
CA THR A 69 6.64 -15.40 -11.38
C THR A 69 7.55 -14.28 -11.90
N GLU A 70 6.99 -13.28 -12.57
CA GLU A 70 7.72 -12.09 -13.02
C GLU A 70 8.12 -11.19 -11.86
N LEU A 71 9.22 -10.45 -12.04
CA LEU A 71 9.71 -9.50 -11.04
C LEU A 71 8.68 -8.37 -10.83
N PRO A 72 8.36 -8.04 -9.56
CA PRO A 72 7.41 -6.99 -9.27
C PRO A 72 7.95 -5.63 -9.70
N LYS A 73 7.14 -4.88 -10.45
CA LYS A 73 7.49 -3.51 -10.85
C LYS A 73 7.42 -2.57 -9.66
N TRP A 74 8.28 -1.54 -9.67
CA TRP A 74 8.31 -0.50 -8.64
C TRP A 74 6.95 0.16 -8.40
N GLU A 75 6.24 0.49 -9.47
CA GLU A 75 4.94 1.18 -9.39
C GLU A 75 3.88 0.31 -8.71
N MET A 76 3.83 -0.98 -9.04
CA MET A 76 2.91 -1.94 -8.41
C MET A 76 3.22 -2.13 -6.93
N PHE A 77 4.51 -2.17 -6.58
CA PHE A 77 4.94 -2.25 -5.18
C PHE A 77 4.52 -1.00 -4.38
N LEU A 78 4.71 0.19 -4.94
CA LEU A 78 4.27 1.44 -4.31
C LEU A 78 2.75 1.50 -4.15
N GLU A 79 2.00 1.10 -5.18
CA GLU A 79 0.54 1.03 -5.14
C GLU A 79 0.07 0.08 -4.04
N PHE A 80 0.69 -1.10 -3.91
CA PHE A 80 0.42 -2.03 -2.82
C PHE A 80 0.60 -1.37 -1.45
N LEU A 81 1.72 -0.68 -1.21
CA LEU A 81 1.98 -0.04 0.08
C LEU A 81 0.96 1.07 0.40
N GLN A 82 0.58 1.86 -0.61
CA GLN A 82 -0.43 2.90 -0.46
C GLN A 82 -1.80 2.31 -0.13
N ASN A 83 -2.21 1.28 -0.86
CA ASN A 83 -3.47 0.56 -0.63
C ASN A 83 -3.50 -0.06 0.77
N ARG A 84 -2.41 -0.72 1.19
CA ARG A 84 -2.31 -1.29 2.54
C ARG A 84 -2.40 -0.21 3.63
N THR A 85 -1.73 0.92 3.44
CA THR A 85 -1.82 2.07 4.35
C THR A 85 -3.27 2.55 4.46
N GLN A 86 -3.95 2.76 3.32
CA GLN A 86 -5.33 3.22 3.27
C GLN A 86 -6.30 2.25 3.94
N ILE A 87 -6.13 0.93 3.72
CA ILE A 87 -6.95 -0.10 4.37
C ILE A 87 -6.83 0.01 5.88
N LEU A 88 -5.61 0.13 6.42
CA LEU A 88 -5.39 0.29 7.85
C LEU A 88 -5.96 1.61 8.39
N GLU A 89 -5.85 2.69 7.63
CA GLU A 89 -6.48 3.97 7.97
C GLU A 89 -8.01 3.84 8.04
N ASN A 90 -8.64 3.13 7.08
CA ASN A 90 -10.09 2.92 7.04
C ASN A 90 -10.58 2.00 8.17
N LEU A 91 -9.83 0.93 8.48
CA LEU A 91 -10.15 0.01 9.57
C LEU A 91 -10.06 0.70 10.94
N HIS A 92 -9.07 1.58 11.12
CA HIS A 92 -8.96 2.41 12.32
C HIS A 92 -9.89 3.65 12.27
N GLY A 93 -10.38 4.00 11.09
CA GLY A 93 -11.14 5.20 10.74
C GLY A 93 -12.66 5.06 10.75
N VAL A 94 -13.23 4.07 11.44
CA VAL A 94 -14.69 3.97 11.71
C VAL A 94 -15.22 5.15 12.58
N GLN A 95 -14.47 6.26 12.68
CA GLN A 95 -14.89 7.53 13.29
C GLN A 95 -14.64 8.77 12.39
N GLY A 96 -14.67 8.64 11.05
CA GLY A 96 -14.58 9.80 10.14
C GLY A 96 -15.43 9.62 8.88
N PRO A 97 -16.05 10.70 8.33
CA PRO A 97 -17.01 10.56 7.25
C PRO A 97 -16.32 10.17 5.92
N PRO A 98 -16.93 9.31 5.11
CA PRO A 98 -16.31 8.78 3.90
C PRO A 98 -16.25 9.85 2.79
N LEU A 99 -15.06 10.12 2.28
CA LEU A 99 -14.88 10.90 1.06
C LEU A 99 -14.99 9.97 -0.17
N LYS A 100 -15.82 10.38 -1.13
CA LYS A 100 -16.26 9.60 -2.29
C LYS A 100 -15.11 9.23 -3.23
N LEU A 101 -14.85 7.93 -3.40
CA LEU A 101 -14.10 7.40 -4.52
C LEU A 101 -15.01 7.28 -5.75
N LYS A 102 -14.58 7.83 -6.89
CA LYS A 102 -15.12 7.48 -8.21
C LYS A 102 -14.41 6.22 -8.68
N THR A 103 -15.06 5.06 -8.55
CA THR A 103 -14.67 3.83 -9.24
C THR A 103 -15.43 3.73 -10.57
N PRO A 104 -14.78 3.46 -11.71
CA PRO A 104 -15.44 2.77 -12.80
C PRO A 104 -15.47 1.26 -12.45
N PHE A 105 -16.56 0.60 -12.81
CA PHE A 105 -16.69 -0.87 -12.85
C PHE A 105 -17.03 -1.60 -11.53
N LEU A 106 -18.32 -1.62 -11.18
CA LEU A 106 -19.03 -2.87 -10.85
C LEU A 106 -20.54 -2.67 -11.00
N SER A 107 -21.12 -3.23 -12.07
CA SER A 107 -22.54 -3.17 -12.35
C SER A 107 -23.35 -4.08 -11.42
N LYS A 108 -24.08 -3.45 -10.50
CA LYS A 108 -25.42 -3.80 -9.97
C LYS A 108 -25.76 -5.30 -9.79
N GLY A 109 -25.54 -5.80 -8.58
CA GLY A 109 -26.41 -6.85 -8.00
C GLY A 109 -27.73 -6.24 -7.54
N LYS A 110 -28.86 -6.78 -8.03
CA LYS A 110 -30.22 -6.38 -7.63
C LYS A 110 -30.60 -7.11 -6.34
N SER A 111 -30.83 -6.38 -5.24
CA SER A 111 -31.46 -6.93 -4.03
C SER A 111 -32.98 -6.79 -4.12
N PHE A 112 -33.68 -7.90 -3.90
CA PHE A 112 -35.14 -7.98 -3.77
C PHE A 112 -35.56 -7.44 -2.40
N ILE A 113 -36.55 -6.53 -2.36
CA ILE A 113 -37.19 -6.08 -1.12
C ILE A 113 -38.49 -6.87 -0.96
N VAL A 114 -38.56 -7.70 0.09
CA VAL A 114 -39.81 -8.26 0.61
C VAL A 114 -40.49 -7.17 1.45
N LYS A 115 -41.68 -6.73 1.05
CA LYS A 115 -42.57 -5.96 1.91
C LYS A 115 -43.56 -6.92 2.58
N SER A 116 -43.40 -7.13 3.88
CA SER A 116 -44.49 -7.58 4.75
C SER A 116 -45.48 -6.43 4.90
N ASN A 117 -46.77 -6.68 4.63
CA ASN A 117 -47.84 -5.79 5.06
C ASN A 117 -48.76 -6.56 6.00
N LYS A 118 -48.84 -6.05 7.23
CA LYS A 118 -49.83 -6.41 8.24
C LYS A 118 -51.07 -5.55 7.98
N GLN A 119 -52.23 -6.18 7.78
CA GLN A 119 -53.51 -5.87 8.42
C GLN A 119 -54.56 -6.88 7.95
#